data_AF-S4RAC8-F1
#
_entry.id   AF-S4RAC8-F1
#
_cell.length_a   1.000
_cell.length_b   1.000
_cell.length_c   1.000
_cell.angle_alpha   90.00
_cell.angle_beta   90.00
_cell.angle_gamma   90.00
#
_symmetry.space_group_name_H-M   'P 1'
#
loop_
_entity.id
_entity.type
_entity.pdbx_description
1 polymer ?
#
loop_
_entity_poly.entity_id
_entity_poly.type
_entity_poly.pdbx_seq_one_letter_code
_entity_poly.pdbx_strand_id
1 'polypeptide(L)'
;QAVSDKGVSVLVHCSDGWDRTAQVCSVAEILLDPYYRTLRGFLVLIEKEWISFGHKFSQRCGFVEGDAREVSPVFLQLLECVWQLSLQFPCAFEFSERLLTSVHAHTHSCQFGNFLGNCERERAQLRVKEKTYSLWAFLWDKREEFYNPLYRADHRQNRGVLKPNLAPQCFRFWRGMFDAQDGASYSRPQVAEAVSKLQKKTQRLQGEVTEMEKV
;
A
#
# COMPACT_ATOMS: atom_id res chain seq x y z
N GLN A 1 -9.64 -17.77 4.06
CA GLN A 1 -10.29 -19.07 4.26
C GLN A 1 -9.59 -19.91 5.32
N ALA A 2 -8.31 -20.31 5.16
CA ALA A 2 -7.62 -21.12 6.18
C ALA A 2 -7.57 -20.43 7.57
N VAL A 3 -7.00 -19.23 7.64
CA VAL A 3 -6.90 -18.48 8.92
C VAL A 3 -8.28 -17.97 9.36
N SER A 4 -8.97 -17.21 8.50
CA SER A 4 -10.22 -16.51 8.86
C SER A 4 -11.40 -17.42 9.16
N ASP A 5 -11.59 -18.50 8.38
CA ASP A 5 -12.82 -19.30 8.42
C ASP A 5 -12.61 -20.63 9.16
N LYS A 6 -11.39 -21.19 9.13
CA LYS A 6 -11.05 -22.47 9.79
C LYS A 6 -10.22 -22.30 11.07
N GLY A 7 -9.69 -21.11 11.35
CA GLY A 7 -8.90 -20.85 12.56
C GLY A 7 -7.58 -21.62 12.62
N VAL A 8 -7.01 -22.01 11.47
CA VAL A 8 -5.77 -22.81 11.43
C VAL A 8 -4.54 -21.95 11.18
N SER A 9 -3.42 -22.32 11.81
CA SER A 9 -2.10 -21.75 11.53
C SER A 9 -1.58 -22.21 10.16
N VAL A 10 -0.88 -21.32 9.45
CA VAL A 10 -0.33 -21.59 8.11
C VAL A 10 1.14 -21.21 8.10
N LEU A 11 2.00 -22.13 7.66
CA LEU A 11 3.39 -21.86 7.33
C LEU A 11 3.50 -21.55 5.84
N VAL A 12 4.01 -20.37 5.48
CA VAL A 12 4.22 -19.97 4.10
C VAL A 12 5.71 -20.00 3.80
N HIS A 13 6.12 -20.77 2.80
CA HIS A 13 7.48 -20.74 2.28
C HIS A 13 7.48 -20.89 0.76
N CYS A 14 8.57 -20.46 0.15
CA CYS A 14 8.89 -20.70 -1.25
C CYS A 14 10.28 -21.36 -1.31
N SER A 15 11.10 -21.02 -2.31
CA SER A 15 12.51 -21.43 -2.38
C SER A 15 13.31 -20.75 -1.27
N ASP A 16 13.53 -19.44 -1.37
CA ASP A 16 14.38 -18.69 -0.44
C ASP A 16 13.60 -17.85 0.60
N GLY A 17 12.29 -17.69 0.41
CA GLY A 17 11.41 -17.05 1.39
C GLY A 17 11.38 -15.52 1.42
N TRP A 18 12.08 -14.81 0.52
CA TRP A 18 12.13 -13.32 0.53
C TRP A 18 11.35 -12.63 -0.60
N ASP A 19 10.85 -13.37 -1.60
CA ASP A 19 10.10 -12.82 -2.75
C ASP A 19 8.60 -13.14 -2.64
N ARG A 20 8.19 -14.30 -3.18
CA ARG A 20 6.79 -14.76 -3.18
C ARG A 20 6.21 -14.93 -1.78
N THR A 21 7.04 -15.33 -0.81
CA THR A 21 6.62 -15.45 0.59
C THR A 21 6.24 -14.07 1.14
N ALA A 22 7.07 -13.04 0.96
CA ALA A 22 6.76 -11.67 1.38
C ALA A 22 5.48 -11.13 0.73
N GLN A 23 5.28 -11.41 -0.57
CA GLN A 23 4.03 -11.06 -1.29
C GLN A 23 2.81 -11.71 -0.64
N VAL A 24 2.82 -13.04 -0.46
CA VAL A 24 1.68 -13.80 0.05
C VAL A 24 1.37 -13.42 1.50
N CYS A 25 2.40 -13.31 2.35
CA CYS A 25 2.25 -12.91 3.74
C CYS A 25 1.67 -11.49 3.84
N SER A 26 2.22 -10.53 3.09
CA SER A 26 1.74 -9.14 3.10
C SER A 26 0.29 -9.02 2.64
N VAL A 27 -0.08 -9.70 1.54
CA VAL A 27 -1.47 -9.68 1.05
C VAL A 27 -2.41 -10.34 2.08
N ALA A 28 -2.02 -11.45 2.68
CA ALA A 28 -2.82 -12.10 3.72
C ALA A 28 -3.04 -11.18 4.93
N GLU A 29 -2.00 -10.50 5.40
CA GLU A 29 -2.09 -9.55 6.50
C GLU A 29 -3.01 -8.36 6.18
N ILE A 30 -2.91 -7.77 4.98
CA ILE A 30 -3.82 -6.70 4.52
C ILE A 30 -5.28 -7.15 4.47
N LEU A 31 -5.52 -8.39 4.02
CA LEU A 31 -6.86 -8.95 3.92
C LEU A 31 -7.46 -9.26 5.31
N LEU A 32 -6.65 -9.66 6.27
CA LEU A 32 -7.11 -10.12 7.60
C LEU A 32 -7.18 -8.99 8.64
N ASP A 33 -6.24 -8.04 8.61
CA ASP A 33 -6.09 -7.04 9.66
C ASP A 33 -6.32 -5.61 9.11
N PRO A 34 -7.32 -4.87 9.63
CA PRO A 34 -7.53 -3.48 9.26
C PRO A 34 -6.38 -2.53 9.57
N TYR A 35 -5.53 -2.86 10.54
CA TYR A 35 -4.37 -2.04 10.87
C TYR A 35 -3.48 -1.79 9.64
N TYR A 36 -3.17 -2.84 8.87
CA TYR A 36 -2.31 -2.73 7.68
C TYR A 36 -2.95 -1.99 6.50
N ARG A 37 -4.21 -1.57 6.63
CA ARG A 37 -4.92 -0.70 5.67
C ARG A 37 -4.92 0.77 6.06
N THR A 38 -4.37 1.10 7.22
CA THR A 38 -4.04 2.47 7.61
C THR A 38 -2.74 2.92 6.96
N LEU A 39 -2.52 4.21 6.79
CA LEU A 39 -1.26 4.75 6.25
C LEU A 39 -0.09 4.28 7.10
N ARG A 40 -0.19 4.44 8.44
CA ARG A 40 0.85 3.97 9.36
C ARG A 40 1.08 2.47 9.26
N GLY A 41 0.01 1.68 9.30
CA GLY A 41 0.11 0.22 9.29
C GLY A 41 0.70 -0.30 7.99
N PHE A 42 0.37 0.29 6.84
CA PHE A 42 0.98 -0.09 5.58
C PHE A 42 2.49 0.20 5.52
N LEU A 43 2.93 1.34 6.06
CA LEU A 43 4.38 1.62 6.17
C LEU A 43 5.08 0.62 7.10
N VAL A 44 4.43 0.25 8.22
CA VAL A 44 4.93 -0.79 9.14
C VAL A 44 4.97 -2.16 8.47
N LEU A 45 3.98 -2.50 7.65
CA LEU A 45 3.94 -3.76 6.90
C LEU A 45 5.16 -3.87 5.98
N ILE A 46 5.47 -2.81 5.23
CA ILE A 46 6.64 -2.77 4.34
C ILE A 46 7.93 -2.87 5.15
N GLU A 47 8.05 -2.12 6.25
CA GLU A 47 9.23 -2.16 7.12
C GLU A 47 9.46 -3.57 7.70
N LYS A 48 8.38 -4.27 8.06
CA LYS A 48 8.40 -5.64 8.58
C LYS A 48 8.67 -6.64 7.45
N GLU A 49 7.67 -6.91 6.61
CA GLU A 49 7.67 -8.07 5.70
C GLU A 49 8.69 -7.98 4.55
N TRP A 50 9.13 -6.77 4.21
CA TRP A 50 10.01 -6.57 3.06
C TRP A 50 11.40 -6.13 3.49
N ILE A 51 11.44 -5.09 4.32
CA ILE A 51 12.70 -4.52 4.77
C ILE A 51 13.34 -5.46 5.79
N SER A 52 12.77 -5.66 6.98
CA SER A 52 13.45 -6.43 8.03
C SER A 52 13.64 -7.91 7.66
N PHE A 53 12.65 -8.53 7.01
CA PHE A 53 12.72 -9.93 6.55
C PHE A 53 13.62 -10.15 5.31
N GLY A 54 14.28 -9.10 4.80
CA GLY A 54 15.41 -9.26 3.88
C GLY A 54 15.04 -9.45 2.42
N HIS A 55 13.96 -8.82 1.95
CA HIS A 55 13.76 -8.67 0.52
C HIS A 55 14.95 -7.94 -0.11
N LYS A 56 15.47 -8.48 -1.21
CA LYS A 56 16.72 -8.05 -1.84
C LYS A 56 16.52 -6.83 -2.73
N PHE A 57 16.09 -5.69 -2.16
CA PHE A 57 15.77 -4.48 -2.91
C PHE A 57 16.89 -4.05 -3.86
N SER A 58 18.14 -4.01 -3.40
CA SER A 58 19.27 -3.61 -4.24
C SER A 58 19.44 -4.50 -5.49
N GLN A 59 19.34 -5.82 -5.34
CA GLN A 59 19.41 -6.76 -6.46
C GLN A 59 18.17 -6.70 -7.36
N ARG A 60 16.97 -6.71 -6.76
CA ARG A 60 15.69 -6.77 -7.48
C ARG A 60 15.38 -5.49 -8.26
N CYS A 61 15.81 -4.35 -7.74
CA CYS A 61 15.63 -3.04 -8.39
C CYS A 61 16.85 -2.59 -9.21
N GLY A 62 17.95 -3.35 -9.20
CA GLY A 62 19.15 -3.06 -10.00
C GLY A 62 19.87 -1.76 -9.62
N PHE A 63 19.97 -1.44 -8.33
CA PHE A 63 20.63 -0.19 -7.88
C PHE A 63 22.14 -0.17 -8.14
N VAL A 64 22.75 -1.36 -8.22
CA VAL A 64 24.17 -1.55 -8.47
C VAL A 64 24.32 -2.56 -9.59
N GLU A 65 25.37 -2.43 -10.41
CA GLU A 65 25.68 -3.39 -11.46
C GLU A 65 25.78 -4.81 -10.87
N GLY A 66 25.06 -5.74 -11.48
CA GLY A 66 24.89 -7.11 -10.98
C GLY A 66 24.30 -8.03 -12.05
N ASP A 67 23.91 -9.23 -11.66
CA ASP A 67 23.27 -10.17 -12.60
C ASP A 67 21.89 -9.64 -13.01
N ALA A 68 21.71 -9.30 -14.29
CA ALA A 68 20.45 -8.81 -14.83
C ALA A 68 19.29 -9.80 -14.63
N ARG A 69 19.57 -11.09 -14.44
CA ARG A 69 18.57 -12.13 -14.14
C ARG A 69 17.97 -12.01 -12.74
N GLU A 70 18.62 -11.30 -11.83
CA GLU A 70 18.14 -11.05 -10.47
C GLU A 70 17.18 -9.84 -10.39
N VAL A 71 17.12 -9.00 -11.43
CA VAL A 71 16.22 -7.85 -11.49
C VAL A 71 14.79 -8.34 -11.74
N SER A 72 13.86 -7.93 -10.88
CA SER A 72 12.47 -8.38 -10.97
C SER A 72 11.51 -7.45 -10.22
N PRO A 73 10.31 -7.16 -10.77
CA PRO A 73 9.35 -6.21 -10.18
C PRO A 73 8.54 -6.81 -9.01
N VAL A 74 9.17 -7.56 -8.10
CA VAL A 74 8.47 -8.31 -7.03
C VAL A 74 7.73 -7.38 -6.07
N PHE A 75 8.37 -6.29 -5.63
CA PHE A 75 7.73 -5.31 -4.76
C PHE A 75 6.66 -4.50 -5.50
N LEU A 76 6.88 -4.17 -6.78
CA LEU A 76 5.87 -3.52 -7.61
C LEU A 76 4.60 -4.37 -7.73
N GLN A 77 4.74 -5.69 -7.90
CA GLN A 77 3.59 -6.61 -7.92
C GLN A 77 2.80 -6.58 -6.62
N LEU A 78 3.44 -6.43 -5.45
CA LEU A 78 2.71 -6.20 -4.19
C LEU A 78 1.90 -4.91 -4.26
N LEU A 79 2.53 -3.80 -4.65
CA LEU A 79 1.85 -2.51 -4.73
C LEU A 79 0.64 -2.57 -5.68
N GLU A 80 0.77 -3.30 -6.79
CA GLU A 80 -0.33 -3.55 -7.71
C GLU A 80 -1.43 -4.37 -7.05
N CYS A 81 -1.12 -5.44 -6.32
CA CYS A 81 -2.13 -6.17 -5.55
C CYS A 81 -2.88 -5.25 -4.58
N VAL A 82 -2.19 -4.36 -3.86
CA VAL A 82 -2.84 -3.40 -2.96
C VAL A 82 -3.73 -2.42 -3.74
N TRP A 83 -3.27 -1.95 -4.89
CA TRP A 83 -4.08 -1.11 -5.78
C TRP A 83 -5.35 -1.83 -6.26
N GLN A 84 -5.25 -3.09 -6.71
CA GLN A 84 -6.43 -3.89 -7.10
C GLN A 84 -7.42 -4.04 -5.94
N LEU A 85 -6.93 -4.29 -4.72
CA LEU A 85 -7.78 -4.35 -3.53
C LEU A 85 -8.44 -2.99 -3.22
N SER A 86 -7.72 -1.89 -3.38
CA SER A 86 -8.27 -0.54 -3.19
C SER A 86 -9.42 -0.23 -4.18
N LEU A 87 -9.36 -0.78 -5.40
CA LEU A 87 -10.44 -0.66 -6.39
C LEU A 87 -11.67 -1.47 -6.01
N GLN A 88 -11.50 -2.71 -5.53
CA GLN A 88 -12.61 -3.57 -5.11
C GLN A 88 -13.22 -3.11 -3.78
N PHE A 89 -12.45 -2.45 -2.92
CA PHE A 89 -12.87 -1.98 -1.60
C PHE A 89 -12.54 -0.48 -1.38
N PRO A 90 -13.24 0.46 -2.05
CA PRO A 90 -12.90 1.89 -2.05
C PRO A 90 -12.87 2.56 -0.68
N CYS A 91 -13.61 2.03 0.30
CA CYS A 91 -13.70 2.58 1.66
C CYS A 91 -12.79 1.88 2.67
N ALA A 92 -12.05 0.84 2.27
CA ALA A 92 -11.33 -0.03 3.21
C ALA A 92 -9.90 0.43 3.53
N PHE A 93 -9.31 1.30 2.70
CA PHE A 93 -7.94 1.79 2.83
C PHE A 93 -7.94 3.28 3.19
N GLU A 94 -7.12 3.66 4.17
CA GLU A 94 -6.96 5.05 4.61
C GLU A 94 -6.18 5.88 3.60
N PHE A 95 -5.32 5.23 2.82
CA PHE A 95 -4.50 5.87 1.81
C PHE A 95 -5.06 5.63 0.39
N SER A 96 -4.69 6.52 -0.52
CA SER A 96 -5.04 6.50 -1.92
C SER A 96 -3.92 5.92 -2.79
N GLU A 97 -4.20 5.74 -4.09
CA GLU A 97 -3.22 5.33 -5.10
C GLU A 97 -1.92 6.17 -5.07
N ARG A 98 -2.01 7.45 -4.67
CA ARG A 98 -0.84 8.34 -4.57
C ARG A 98 0.22 7.84 -3.60
N LEU A 99 -0.18 7.17 -2.50
CA LEU A 99 0.81 6.60 -1.58
C LEU A 99 1.60 5.49 -2.28
N LEU A 100 0.90 4.62 -3.01
CA LEU A 100 1.50 3.46 -3.67
C LEU A 100 2.47 3.88 -4.77
N THR A 101 2.08 4.84 -5.62
CA THR A 101 2.97 5.37 -6.66
C THR A 101 4.13 6.15 -6.07
N SER A 102 3.93 6.90 -4.99
CA SER A 102 5.02 7.60 -4.28
C SER A 102 6.03 6.63 -3.65
N VAL A 103 5.55 5.57 -2.98
CA VAL A 103 6.43 4.52 -2.43
C VAL A 103 7.23 3.84 -3.54
N HIS A 104 6.60 3.53 -4.67
CA HIS A 104 7.30 2.95 -5.82
C HIS A 104 8.38 3.88 -6.37
N ALA A 105 8.05 5.15 -6.61
CA ALA A 105 9.01 6.14 -7.11
C ALA A 105 10.24 6.25 -6.19
N HIS A 106 10.04 6.27 -4.87
CA HIS A 106 11.12 6.34 -3.89
C HIS A 106 11.83 5.00 -3.64
N THR A 107 11.28 3.89 -4.13
CA THR A 107 12.03 2.63 -4.19
C THR A 107 13.14 2.75 -5.23
N HIS A 108 12.89 3.38 -6.37
CA HIS A 108 13.88 3.51 -7.45
C HIS A 108 14.75 4.78 -7.39
N SER A 109 14.32 5.83 -6.67
CA SER A 109 15.07 7.09 -6.63
C SER A 109 16.33 7.04 -5.76
N CYS A 110 16.43 6.06 -4.85
CA CYS A 110 17.50 5.96 -3.84
C CYS A 110 17.68 7.23 -2.99
N GLN A 111 16.68 8.11 -2.92
CA GLN A 111 16.73 9.36 -2.15
C GLN A 111 16.72 9.12 -0.63
N PHE A 112 16.10 8.01 -0.20
CA PHE A 112 15.95 7.63 1.20
C PHE A 112 16.63 6.29 1.48
N GLY A 113 16.99 6.06 2.74
CA GLY A 113 17.73 4.87 3.13
C GLY A 113 16.93 3.57 3.17
N ASN A 114 15.60 3.65 3.24
CA ASN A 114 14.73 2.52 3.62
C ASN A 114 14.96 1.29 2.74
N PHE A 115 15.07 1.48 1.42
CA PHE A 115 15.21 0.40 0.45
C PHE A 115 16.65 0.06 0.07
N LEU A 116 17.66 0.72 0.67
CA LEU A 116 19.06 0.44 0.35
C LEU A 116 19.51 -0.91 0.91
N GLY A 117 20.37 -1.61 0.17
CA GLY A 117 20.89 -2.94 0.53
C GLY A 117 19.87 -4.06 0.35
N ASN A 118 20.25 -5.27 0.78
CA ASN A 118 19.45 -6.49 0.58
C ASN A 118 18.99 -7.14 1.88
N CYS A 119 19.53 -6.74 3.03
CA CYS A 119 19.12 -7.25 4.33
C CYS A 119 19.40 -6.23 5.45
N GLU A 120 18.88 -6.50 6.65
CA GLU A 120 19.13 -5.66 7.82
C GLU A 120 20.63 -5.57 8.17
N ARG A 121 21.36 -6.70 8.11
CA ARG A 121 22.80 -6.75 8.39
C ARG A 121 23.58 -5.80 7.48
N GLU A 122 23.30 -5.82 6.18
CA GLU A 122 23.96 -4.94 5.20
C GLU A 122 23.65 -3.46 5.50
N ARG A 123 22.39 -3.12 5.80
CA ARG A 123 21.99 -1.76 6.17
C ARG A 123 22.65 -1.26 7.44
N ALA A 124 22.87 -2.13 8.42
CA ALA A 124 23.61 -1.81 9.64
C ALA A 124 25.08 -1.50 9.33
N GLN A 125 25.73 -2.33 8.50
CA GLN A 125 27.12 -2.12 8.07
C GLN A 125 27.30 -0.80 7.29
N LEU A 126 26.33 -0.48 6.43
CA LEU A 126 26.29 0.78 5.68
C LEU A 126 25.94 2.00 6.55
N ARG A 127 25.54 1.80 7.81
CA ARG A 127 25.09 2.85 8.74
C ARG A 127 23.96 3.70 8.15
N VAL A 128 23.02 3.04 7.45
CA VAL A 128 21.94 3.73 6.71
C VAL A 128 21.13 4.65 7.62
N LYS A 129 20.77 4.20 8.82
CA LYS A 129 19.99 4.99 9.80
C LYS A 129 20.69 6.27 10.25
N GLU A 130 22.02 6.33 10.18
CA GLU A 130 22.82 7.48 10.62
C GLU A 130 23.20 8.39 9.44
N LYS A 131 23.29 7.83 8.23
CA LYS A 131 23.79 8.53 7.03
C LYS A 131 22.70 8.99 6.07
N THR A 132 21.45 8.57 6.28
CA THR A 132 20.35 8.82 5.34
C THR A 132 19.06 9.22 6.06
N TYR A 133 18.13 9.79 5.30
CA TYR A 133 16.80 10.13 5.81
C TYR A 133 15.81 8.97 5.61
N SER A 134 14.76 8.96 6.44
CA SER A 134 13.67 7.99 6.35
C SER A 134 12.55 8.50 5.44
N LEU A 135 12.19 7.70 4.43
CA LEU A 135 11.02 7.91 3.59
C LEU A 135 9.74 7.98 4.43
N TRP A 136 9.64 7.18 5.48
CA TRP A 136 8.44 7.16 6.34
C TRP A 136 8.22 8.50 7.02
N ALA A 137 9.28 9.15 7.50
CA ALA A 137 9.17 10.48 8.09
C ALA A 137 8.68 11.52 7.06
N PHE A 138 9.22 11.46 5.83
CA PHE A 138 8.81 12.32 4.74
C PHE A 138 7.34 12.11 4.32
N LEU A 139 6.91 10.86 4.13
CA LEU A 139 5.53 10.54 3.75
C LEU A 139 4.55 10.89 4.88
N TRP A 140 4.95 10.73 6.14
CA TRP A 140 4.12 11.04 7.29
C TRP A 140 3.85 12.54 7.45
N ASP A 141 4.85 13.36 7.16
CA ASP A 141 4.72 14.82 7.16
C ASP A 141 3.66 15.27 6.13
N LYS A 142 3.62 14.60 4.97
CA LYS A 142 2.68 14.86 3.87
C LYS A 142 1.45 13.95 3.85
N ARG A 143 1.10 13.30 4.97
CA ARG A 143 0.04 12.27 5.03
C ARG A 143 -1.31 12.71 4.47
N GLU A 144 -1.65 13.99 4.59
CA GLU A 144 -2.90 14.56 4.09
C GLU A 144 -3.03 14.44 2.56
N GLU A 145 -1.91 14.46 1.82
CA GLU A 145 -1.90 14.31 0.35
C GLU A 145 -2.22 12.87 -0.09
N PHE A 146 -2.02 11.91 0.81
CA PHE A 146 -2.20 10.49 0.58
C PHE A 146 -3.54 9.98 1.08
N TYR A 147 -4.26 10.76 1.89
CA TYR A 147 -5.50 10.34 2.52
C TYR A 147 -6.62 10.04 1.50
N ASN A 148 -7.38 8.98 1.75
CA ASN A 148 -8.55 8.58 0.98
C ASN A 148 -9.82 9.13 1.65
N PRO A 149 -10.54 10.10 1.05
CA PRO A 149 -11.75 10.68 1.62
C PRO A 149 -12.91 9.68 1.82
N LEU A 150 -12.85 8.52 1.17
CA LEU A 150 -13.87 7.47 1.29
C LEU A 150 -13.62 6.51 2.45
N TYR A 151 -12.48 6.62 3.11
CA TYR A 151 -12.07 5.68 4.15
C TYR A 151 -13.08 5.61 5.31
N ARG A 152 -13.37 4.38 5.76
CA ARG A 152 -14.24 4.10 6.89
C ARG A 152 -13.52 3.18 7.89
N ALA A 153 -13.16 3.76 9.03
CA ALA A 153 -12.47 3.06 10.12
C ALA A 153 -13.37 2.10 10.93
N ASP A 154 -14.70 2.14 10.72
CA ASP A 154 -15.63 1.29 11.47
C ASP A 154 -15.64 -0.16 11.00
N HIS A 155 -15.10 -0.43 9.80
CA HIS A 155 -14.96 -1.74 9.15
C HIS A 155 -16.25 -2.58 9.14
N ARG A 156 -17.43 -1.94 9.29
CA ARG A 156 -18.73 -2.61 9.49
C ARG A 156 -19.14 -3.44 8.29
N GLN A 157 -18.80 -2.98 7.08
CA GLN A 157 -19.16 -3.66 5.82
C GLN A 157 -18.49 -5.03 5.69
N ASN A 158 -17.30 -5.20 6.28
CA ASN A 158 -16.42 -6.33 5.99
C ASN A 158 -16.10 -7.14 7.26
N ARG A 159 -16.61 -6.71 8.43
CA ARG A 159 -16.24 -7.23 9.76
C ARG A 159 -14.72 -7.35 9.94
N GLY A 160 -13.99 -6.40 9.36
CA GLY A 160 -12.53 -6.40 9.39
C GLY A 160 -11.83 -7.34 8.42
N VAL A 161 -12.48 -8.25 7.68
CA VAL A 161 -11.80 -9.17 6.74
C VAL A 161 -12.23 -8.89 5.29
N LEU A 162 -11.26 -8.70 4.38
CA LEU A 162 -11.52 -8.50 2.96
C LEU A 162 -11.55 -9.85 2.22
N LYS A 163 -12.57 -10.04 1.37
CA LYS A 163 -12.73 -11.23 0.52
C LYS A 163 -12.81 -10.79 -0.95
N PRO A 164 -11.67 -10.62 -1.66
CA PRO A 164 -11.66 -10.11 -3.03
C PRO A 164 -12.31 -11.09 -4.01
N ASN A 165 -12.91 -10.54 -5.07
CA ASN A 165 -13.31 -11.32 -6.22
C ASN A 165 -12.11 -11.53 -7.15
N LEU A 166 -11.73 -12.79 -7.34
CA LEU A 166 -10.57 -13.20 -8.13
C LEU A 166 -10.92 -13.53 -9.58
N ALA A 167 -12.16 -13.27 -10.01
CA ALA A 167 -12.54 -13.49 -11.40
C ALA A 167 -11.72 -12.56 -12.32
N PRO A 168 -11.19 -13.05 -13.47
CA PRO A 168 -10.27 -12.28 -14.31
C PRO A 168 -10.79 -10.90 -14.74
N GLN A 169 -12.11 -10.77 -14.94
CA GLN A 169 -12.78 -9.51 -15.30
C GLN A 169 -12.74 -8.43 -14.20
N CYS A 170 -12.42 -8.81 -12.96
CA CYS A 170 -12.29 -7.89 -11.84
C CYS A 170 -10.91 -7.22 -11.78
N PHE A 171 -9.91 -7.75 -12.49
CA PHE A 171 -8.59 -7.14 -12.57
C PHE A 171 -8.58 -6.03 -13.61
N ARG A 172 -7.99 -4.89 -13.23
CA ARG A 172 -7.83 -3.73 -14.11
C ARG A 172 -6.36 -3.50 -14.39
N PHE A 173 -6.02 -2.89 -15.53
CA PHE A 173 -4.65 -2.47 -15.78
C PHE A 173 -4.35 -1.15 -15.05
N TRP A 174 -3.22 -1.10 -14.34
CA TRP A 174 -2.83 0.08 -13.55
C TRP A 174 -2.20 1.19 -14.39
N ARG A 175 -3.06 1.89 -15.15
CA ARG A 175 -2.66 3.02 -15.99
C ARG A 175 -1.87 4.10 -15.24
N GLY A 176 -2.29 4.47 -14.03
CA GLY A 176 -1.62 5.50 -13.24
C GLY A 176 -0.15 5.19 -12.91
N MET A 177 0.24 3.91 -12.90
CA MET A 177 1.63 3.49 -12.73
C MET A 177 2.36 3.39 -14.06
N PHE A 178 1.76 2.72 -15.05
CA PHE A 178 2.45 2.32 -16.28
C PHE A 178 2.34 3.34 -17.43
N ASP A 179 1.33 4.21 -17.43
CA ASP A 179 1.15 5.27 -18.44
C ASP A 179 1.83 6.60 -18.02
N ALA A 180 2.41 6.67 -16.81
CA ALA A 180 3.03 7.89 -16.28
C ALA A 180 4.24 8.38 -17.09
N GLN A 181 4.80 7.55 -17.98
CA GLN A 181 5.88 7.94 -18.89
C GLN A 181 5.39 8.76 -20.09
N ASP A 182 4.08 8.77 -20.38
CA ASP A 182 3.48 9.41 -21.55
C ASP A 182 2.86 10.79 -21.24
N GLY A 183 3.41 11.56 -20.29
CA GLY A 183 3.12 13.01 -20.12
C GLY A 183 1.67 13.45 -19.88
N ALA A 184 0.71 12.53 -19.95
CA ALA A 184 -0.70 12.79 -19.81
C ALA A 184 -1.08 12.49 -18.37
N SER A 185 -1.16 13.55 -17.57
CA SER A 185 -1.74 13.52 -16.23
C SER A 185 -3.23 13.16 -16.33
N TYR A 186 -3.56 11.89 -16.58
CA TYR A 186 -4.88 11.35 -16.31
C TYR A 186 -4.99 11.13 -14.80
N SER A 187 -5.05 12.26 -14.09
CA SER A 187 -5.75 12.26 -12.83
C SER A 187 -7.13 11.65 -13.07
N ARG A 188 -7.60 10.82 -12.14
CA ARG A 188 -9.02 10.54 -12.00
C ARG A 188 -9.55 11.44 -10.87
N PRO A 189 -9.71 12.78 -11.04
CA PRO A 189 -10.30 13.61 -9.99
C PRO A 189 -11.82 13.42 -9.93
N GLN A 190 -12.48 12.97 -11.01
CA GLN A 190 -13.92 13.16 -11.15
C GLN A 190 -14.76 12.42 -10.09
N VAL A 191 -14.38 11.20 -9.69
CA VAL A 191 -15.18 10.43 -8.73
C VAL A 191 -14.84 10.80 -7.29
N ALA A 192 -13.55 10.84 -6.92
CA ALA A 192 -13.15 11.18 -5.56
C ALA A 192 -13.53 12.62 -5.18
N GLU A 193 -13.39 13.57 -6.10
CA GLU A 193 -13.78 14.97 -5.86
C GLU A 193 -15.30 15.13 -5.81
N ALA A 194 -16.05 14.44 -6.69
CA ALA A 194 -17.51 14.45 -6.65
C ALA A 194 -18.03 13.82 -5.34
N VAL A 195 -17.45 12.72 -4.89
CA VAL A 195 -17.85 12.10 -3.62
C VAL A 195 -17.47 12.95 -2.42
N SER A 196 -16.30 13.61 -2.43
CA SER A 196 -15.93 14.57 -1.38
C SER A 196 -16.91 15.75 -1.31
N LYS A 197 -17.32 16.30 -2.47
CA LYS A 197 -18.35 17.35 -2.54
C LYS A 197 -19.70 16.85 -2.00
N LEU A 198 -20.09 15.63 -2.35
CA LEU A 198 -21.33 15.02 -1.85
C LEU A 198 -21.29 14.76 -0.34
N GLN A 199 -20.18 14.23 0.20
CA GLN A 199 -20.01 14.01 1.63
C GLN A 199 -20.10 15.32 2.43
N LYS A 200 -19.45 16.39 1.97
CA LYS A 200 -19.57 17.73 2.57
C LYS A 200 -21.02 18.23 2.55
N LYS A 201 -21.74 18.02 1.44
CA LYS A 201 -23.15 18.39 1.32
C LYS A 201 -24.03 17.57 2.27
N THR A 202 -23.79 16.26 2.40
CA THR A 202 -24.52 15.39 3.33
C THR A 202 -24.28 15.79 4.79
N GLN A 203 -23.04 16.09 5.19
CA GLN A 203 -22.74 16.59 6.54
C GLN A 203 -23.46 17.91 6.85
N ARG A 204 -23.49 18.85 5.88
CA ARG A 204 -24.21 20.11 6.04
C ARG A 204 -25.71 19.89 6.23
N LEU A 205 -26.32 19.05 5.38
CA LEU A 205 -27.75 18.74 5.47
C LEU A 205 -28.10 18.03 6.79
N GLN A 206 -27.23 17.14 7.27
CA GLN A 206 -27.40 16.49 8.58
C GLN A 206 -27.36 17.50 9.73
N GLY A 207 -26.47 18.49 9.67
CA GLY A 207 -26.44 19.60 10.62
C GLY A 207 -27.74 20.41 10.63
N GLU A 208 -28.23 20.77 9.44
CA GLU A 208 -29.49 21.52 9.27
C GLU A 208 -30.71 20.73 9.80
N VAL A 209 -30.78 19.42 9.57
CA VAL A 209 -31.83 18.55 10.12
C VAL A 209 -31.78 18.50 11.65
N THR A 210 -30.57 18.37 12.22
CA THR A 210 -30.39 18.29 13.68
C THR A 210 -30.74 19.62 14.38
N GLU A 211 -30.61 20.76 13.70
CA GLU A 211 -31.09 22.05 14.22
C GLU A 211 -32.60 22.20 14.13
N MET A 212 -33.23 21.72 13.04
CA MET A 212 -34.69 21.73 12.92
C MET A 212 -35.38 20.83 13.95
N GLU A 213 -34.77 19.72 14.35
CA GLU A 213 -35.29 18.82 15.39
C GLU A 213 -35.22 19.39 16.82
N LYS A 214 -34.52 20.51 17.02
CA LYS A 214 -34.41 21.20 18.32
C LYS A 214 -35.43 22.32 18.53
N VAL A 215 -36.26 22.61 17.52
CA VAL A 215 -37.34 23.61 17.54
C VAL A 215 -38.68 22.91 17.75
#